data_AF-A0A3B3D6M1-F1
#
_entry.id   AF-A0A3B3D6M1-F1
#
_cell.length_a   1.000
_cell.length_b   1.000
_cell.length_c   1.000
_cell.angle_alpha   90.00
_cell.angle_beta   90.00
_cell.angle_gamma   90.00
#
_symmetry.space_group_name_H-M   'P 1'
#
loop_
_entity.id
_entity.type
_entity.pdbx_description
1 polymer ?
#
loop_
_entity_poly.entity_id
_entity_poly.type
_entity_poly.pdbx_seq_one_letter_code
_entity_poly.pdbx_strand_id
1 'polypeptide(L)'
;MVSLVGGLDREITAQYSVLVLAEDQGHPVKSATATLTIQVSDINDNTPKFSQDAYRVEVLETEAVDFTLLTLSAEDPDEGVNGIISYSISEQSPSSDPATFALDATSGVLRLVQPLDYSEVKEYTLKIQASDGGTPSMVGSASVVVVVKDVNNKPPEFNQEMYEVSVYENLASGASILLLEVTDRDEVIRNHLYFAVFVFYYIVKTKLKTFG
;
A
#
# COMPACT_ATOMS: atom_id res chain seq x y z
N MET A 1 -49.78 28.36 9.56
CA MET A 1 -48.95 27.27 10.13
C MET A 1 -48.19 26.64 8.98
N VAL A 2 -46.88 26.50 9.10
CA VAL A 2 -46.06 25.78 8.10
C VAL A 2 -45.79 24.39 8.69
N SER A 3 -46.00 23.33 7.91
CA SER A 3 -45.84 21.95 8.34
C SER A 3 -45.13 21.14 7.27
N LEU A 4 -44.30 20.19 7.70
CA LEU A 4 -43.60 19.27 6.81
C LEU A 4 -44.56 18.18 6.30
N VAL A 5 -44.45 17.82 5.02
CA VAL A 5 -45.29 16.80 4.36
C VAL A 5 -44.50 15.63 3.76
N GLY A 6 -43.17 15.67 3.80
CA GLY A 6 -42.26 14.65 3.30
C GLY A 6 -40.89 14.73 3.98
N GLY A 7 -40.01 13.76 3.72
CA GLY A 7 -38.65 13.80 4.24
C GLY A 7 -37.86 15.00 3.73
N LEU A 8 -36.90 15.47 4.54
CA LEU A 8 -35.88 16.42 4.13
C LEU A 8 -34.56 15.67 4.03
N ASP A 9 -33.77 16.03 3.03
CA ASP A 9 -32.45 15.49 2.75
C ASP A 9 -31.63 16.70 2.26
N ARG A 10 -30.58 17.04 3.01
CA ARG A 10 -29.79 18.25 2.77
C ARG A 10 -28.92 18.06 1.52
N GLU A 11 -28.41 16.85 1.34
CA GLU A 11 -27.56 16.38 0.25
C GLU A 11 -28.32 16.49 -1.09
N ILE A 12 -29.64 16.34 -1.07
CA ILE A 12 -30.52 16.59 -2.22
C ILE A 12 -30.91 18.07 -2.33
N THR A 13 -31.37 18.71 -1.24
CA THR A 13 -31.83 20.11 -1.27
C THR A 13 -31.60 20.82 0.06
N ALA A 14 -30.54 21.62 0.11
CA ALA A 14 -30.14 22.37 1.30
C ALA A 14 -31.03 23.59 1.63
N GLN A 15 -31.75 24.15 0.66
CA GLN A 15 -32.54 25.37 0.86
C GLN A 15 -33.83 25.39 0.05
N TYR A 16 -34.91 25.85 0.70
CA TYR A 16 -36.19 26.15 0.06
C TYR A 16 -36.50 27.64 0.18
N SER A 17 -37.10 28.21 -0.87
CA SER A 17 -37.61 29.59 -0.88
C SER A 17 -39.09 29.58 -1.27
N VAL A 18 -39.95 29.97 -0.34
CA VAL A 18 -41.41 29.91 -0.49
C VAL A 18 -41.99 31.32 -0.44
N LEU A 19 -42.82 31.67 -1.43
CA LEU A 19 -43.59 32.92 -1.40
C LEU A 19 -44.87 32.71 -0.59
N VAL A 20 -45.07 33.51 0.44
CA VAL A 20 -46.26 33.53 1.30
C VAL A 20 -47.12 34.72 0.90
N LEU A 21 -48.39 34.47 0.59
CA LEU A 21 -49.39 35.50 0.29
C LEU A 21 -50.39 35.60 1.45
N ALA A 22 -50.65 36.82 1.89
CA ALA A 22 -51.74 37.14 2.81
C ALA A 22 -52.74 38.04 2.10
N GLU A 23 -54.03 37.72 2.19
CA GLU A 23 -55.13 38.52 1.61
C GLU A 23 -56.16 38.80 2.70
N ASP A 24 -56.74 40.01 2.69
CA ASP A 24 -57.90 40.33 3.51
C ASP A 24 -59.21 39.97 2.80
N GLN A 25 -60.33 40.03 3.52
CA GLN A 25 -61.67 39.82 2.95
C GLN A 25 -62.37 41.15 2.60
N GLY A 26 -61.61 42.22 2.36
CA GLY A 26 -62.15 43.55 2.09
C GLY A 26 -62.74 43.69 0.68
N HIS A 27 -63.44 44.82 0.45
CA HIS A 27 -63.86 45.26 -0.88
C HIS A 27 -63.41 46.71 -1.11
N PRO A 28 -62.31 46.95 -1.83
CA PRO A 28 -61.48 45.97 -2.55
C PRO A 28 -60.60 45.14 -1.60
N VAL A 29 -60.24 43.93 -2.04
CA VAL A 29 -59.27 43.05 -1.35
C VAL A 29 -57.89 43.70 -1.39
N LYS A 30 -57.18 43.63 -0.27
CA LYS A 30 -55.75 43.97 -0.19
C LYS A 30 -54.93 42.73 0.10
N SER A 31 -53.72 42.71 -0.43
CA SER A 31 -52.79 41.61 -0.23
C SER A 31 -51.38 42.09 0.10
N ALA A 32 -50.61 41.19 0.72
CA ALA A 32 -49.19 41.36 1.01
C ALA A 32 -48.47 40.04 0.76
N THR A 33 -47.24 40.12 0.25
CA THR A 33 -46.38 38.95 0.04
C THR A 33 -45.14 39.01 0.92
N ALA A 34 -44.67 37.87 1.40
CA ALA A 34 -43.39 37.70 2.07
C ALA A 34 -42.66 36.47 1.54
N THR A 35 -41.33 36.49 1.52
CA THR A 35 -40.52 35.31 1.16
C THR A 35 -40.04 34.62 2.42
N LEU A 36 -40.36 33.33 2.56
CA LEU A 36 -39.86 32.44 3.60
C LEU A 36 -38.69 31.63 3.04
N THR A 37 -37.49 31.84 3.58
CA THR A 37 -36.33 31.00 3.30
C THR A 37 -36.19 29.95 4.40
N ILE A 38 -36.10 28.68 4.02
CA ILE A 38 -35.89 27.55 4.91
C ILE A 38 -34.53 26.96 4.58
N GLN A 39 -33.61 26.99 5.54
CA GLN A 39 -32.32 26.29 5.46
C GLN A 39 -32.47 24.92 6.11
N VAL A 40 -32.04 23.86 5.43
CA VAL A 40 -31.96 22.52 5.99
C VAL A 40 -30.60 22.40 6.66
N SER A 41 -30.59 22.13 7.96
CA SER A 41 -29.36 21.84 8.69
C SER A 41 -28.93 20.40 8.44
N ASP A 42 -27.63 20.22 8.27
CA ASP A 42 -26.97 18.92 8.11
C ASP A 42 -27.14 18.01 9.33
N ILE A 43 -27.19 16.70 9.08
CA ILE A 43 -27.02 15.63 10.06
C ILE A 43 -25.98 14.66 9.50
N ASN A 44 -25.21 13.99 10.38
CA ASN A 44 -24.26 12.96 9.93
C ASN A 44 -25.05 11.68 9.57
N ASP A 45 -25.52 11.57 8.34
CA ASP A 45 -26.31 10.44 7.83
C ASP A 45 -25.70 9.73 6.62
N ASN A 46 -24.54 10.19 6.15
CA ASN A 46 -23.71 9.48 5.18
C ASN A 46 -22.47 8.89 5.85
N THR A 47 -21.92 7.86 5.20
CA THR A 47 -20.72 7.17 5.66
C THR A 47 -19.63 7.37 4.63
N PRO A 48 -18.37 7.63 5.04
CA PRO A 48 -17.27 7.82 4.09
C PRO A 48 -17.16 6.62 3.14
N LYS A 49 -17.12 6.87 1.84
CA LYS A 49 -17.15 5.82 0.82
C LYS A 49 -15.93 5.87 -0.08
N PHE A 50 -15.15 4.79 -0.07
CA PHE A 50 -14.06 4.61 -1.01
C PHE A 50 -14.56 4.36 -2.44
N SER A 51 -13.76 4.73 -3.44
CA SER A 51 -14.06 4.45 -4.85
C SER A 51 -14.12 2.95 -5.19
N GLN A 52 -13.41 2.11 -4.41
CA GLN A 52 -13.33 0.66 -4.57
C GLN A 52 -13.30 -0.01 -3.18
N ASP A 53 -13.90 -1.20 -3.09
CA ASP A 53 -13.86 -2.03 -1.88
C ASP A 53 -12.46 -2.67 -1.67
N ALA A 54 -11.71 -2.86 -2.76
CA ALA A 54 -10.38 -3.47 -2.73
C ALA A 54 -9.45 -2.86 -3.79
N TYR A 55 -8.21 -2.60 -3.39
CA TYR A 55 -7.11 -2.12 -4.23
C TYR A 55 -5.99 -3.16 -4.30
N ARG A 56 -5.26 -3.19 -5.40
CA ARG A 56 -4.06 -4.02 -5.56
C ARG A 56 -2.91 -3.16 -6.12
N VAL A 57 -1.75 -3.23 -5.49
CA VAL A 57 -0.53 -2.51 -5.89
C VAL A 57 0.67 -3.45 -5.89
N GLU A 58 1.62 -3.21 -6.78
CA GLU A 58 2.88 -3.94 -6.85
C GLU A 58 4.02 -2.99 -6.46
N VAL A 59 4.97 -3.49 -5.66
CA VAL A 59 6.10 -2.71 -5.16
C VAL A 59 7.37 -3.55 -5.25
N LEU A 60 8.48 -2.98 -5.72
CA LEU A 60 9.76 -3.69 -5.73
C LEU A 60 10.29 -3.81 -4.31
N GLU A 61 10.93 -4.93 -3.96
CA GLU A 61 11.52 -5.08 -2.62
C GLU A 61 12.64 -4.06 -2.34
N THR A 62 13.22 -3.49 -3.41
CA THR A 62 14.30 -2.49 -3.36
C THR A 62 13.80 -1.05 -3.22
N GLU A 63 12.49 -0.81 -3.19
CA GLU A 63 11.97 0.55 -2.97
C GLU A 63 12.40 1.08 -1.60
N ALA A 64 12.75 2.37 -1.57
CA ALA A 64 13.23 3.00 -0.35
C ALA A 64 12.08 3.21 0.66
N VAL A 65 12.44 3.31 1.94
CA VAL A 65 11.54 3.86 2.96
C VAL A 65 11.04 5.25 2.52
N ASP A 66 9.79 5.56 2.85
CA ASP A 66 8.99 6.69 2.39
C ASP A 66 8.53 6.64 0.92
N PHE A 67 8.78 5.54 0.21
CA PHE A 67 8.17 5.31 -1.10
C PHE A 67 6.63 5.33 -1.01
N THR A 68 5.99 6.06 -1.92
CA THR A 68 4.53 6.18 -1.98
C THR A 68 3.96 5.07 -2.87
N LEU A 69 3.11 4.22 -2.29
CA LEU A 69 2.49 3.10 -3.02
C LEU A 69 1.26 3.56 -3.81
N LEU A 70 0.36 4.28 -3.14
CA LEU A 70 -0.89 4.77 -3.70
C LEU A 70 -1.50 5.85 -2.81
N THR A 71 -2.44 6.61 -3.36
CA THR A 71 -3.24 7.59 -2.62
C THR A 71 -4.69 7.12 -2.58
N LEU A 72 -5.20 6.85 -1.39
CA LEU A 72 -6.59 6.47 -1.14
C LEU A 72 -7.45 7.72 -1.05
N SER A 73 -8.69 7.60 -1.52
CA SER A 73 -9.69 8.64 -1.36
C SER A 73 -11.05 7.99 -1.06
N ALA A 74 -11.69 8.51 -0.02
CA ALA A 74 -13.09 8.32 0.26
C ALA A 74 -13.82 9.67 0.13
N GLU A 75 -15.12 9.60 -0.12
CA GLU A 75 -16.01 10.75 -0.23
C GLU A 75 -17.11 10.65 0.82
N ASP A 76 -17.46 11.78 1.42
CA ASP A 76 -18.57 11.93 2.35
C ASP A 76 -19.29 13.24 2.00
N PRO A 77 -20.58 13.19 1.60
CA PRO A 77 -21.32 14.36 1.15
C PRO A 77 -21.79 15.29 2.28
N ASP A 78 -21.66 14.87 3.54
CA ASP A 78 -22.15 15.62 4.70
C ASP A 78 -21.37 16.94 4.90
N GLU A 79 -21.98 17.90 5.61
CA GLU A 79 -21.41 19.23 5.77
C GLU A 79 -20.37 19.34 6.89
N GLY A 80 -19.28 20.07 6.62
CA GLY A 80 -18.32 20.44 7.64
C GLY A 80 -17.66 19.23 8.27
N VAL A 81 -17.70 19.12 9.60
CA VAL A 81 -17.06 18.03 10.35
C VAL A 81 -17.64 16.64 10.01
N ASN A 82 -18.90 16.58 9.60
CA ASN A 82 -19.57 15.34 9.19
C ASN A 82 -19.02 14.83 7.85
N GLY A 83 -18.55 15.71 6.96
CA GLY A 83 -17.89 15.31 5.72
C GLY A 83 -16.35 15.28 5.76
N ILE A 84 -15.72 15.66 6.88
CA ILE A 84 -14.24 15.68 7.00
C ILE A 84 -13.74 14.29 7.34
N ILE A 85 -13.02 13.69 6.40
CA ILE A 85 -12.52 12.31 6.48
C ILE A 85 -11.11 12.26 7.08
N SER A 86 -10.91 11.29 7.98
CA SER A 86 -9.60 10.85 8.47
C SER A 86 -9.35 9.39 8.12
N TYR A 87 -8.16 9.08 7.58
CA TYR A 87 -7.77 7.73 7.17
C TYR A 87 -6.92 7.01 8.22
N SER A 88 -7.02 5.68 8.27
CA SER A 88 -6.16 4.84 9.11
C SER A 88 -5.99 3.42 8.55
N ILE A 89 -4.92 2.74 8.97
CA ILE A 89 -4.74 1.30 8.77
C ILE A 89 -5.22 0.62 10.05
N SER A 90 -6.32 -0.12 9.98
CA SER A 90 -6.86 -0.82 11.15
C SER A 90 -6.20 -2.18 11.38
N GLU A 91 -5.78 -2.85 10.30
CA GLU A 91 -5.07 -4.12 10.36
C GLU A 91 -4.05 -4.24 9.22
N GLN A 92 -2.91 -4.87 9.51
CA GLN A 92 -1.90 -5.30 8.53
C GLN A 92 -1.64 -6.79 8.73
N SER A 93 -1.64 -7.56 7.64
CA SER A 93 -1.27 -8.98 7.62
C SER A 93 -0.21 -9.23 6.55
N PRO A 94 0.95 -9.82 6.89
CA PRO A 94 1.40 -10.17 8.25
C PRO A 94 1.58 -8.94 9.14
N SER A 95 1.32 -9.08 10.45
CA SER A 95 1.53 -7.99 11.41
C SER A 95 3.02 -7.79 11.70
N SER A 96 3.45 -6.55 11.88
CA SER A 96 4.83 -6.20 12.25
C SER A 96 4.83 -5.06 13.28
N ASP A 97 5.87 -5.00 14.10
CA ASP A 97 6.14 -3.90 15.03
C ASP A 97 7.62 -3.49 14.93
N PRO A 98 7.95 -2.34 14.33
CA PRO A 98 7.02 -1.33 13.79
C PRO A 98 6.22 -1.82 12.57
N ALA A 99 5.08 -1.17 12.30
CA ALA A 99 4.25 -1.43 11.11
C ALA A 99 5.07 -1.23 9.82
N THR A 100 4.77 -2.00 8.78
CA THR A 100 5.50 -1.93 7.49
C THR A 100 5.03 -0.77 6.64
N PHE A 101 3.75 -0.42 6.74
CA PHE A 101 3.12 0.67 6.00
C PHE A 101 2.55 1.73 6.94
N ALA A 102 2.55 2.97 6.47
CA ALA A 102 1.87 4.07 7.14
C ALA A 102 0.91 4.75 6.16
N LEU A 103 -0.26 5.15 6.67
CA LEU A 103 -1.24 5.91 5.92
C LEU A 103 -1.35 7.31 6.52
N ASP A 104 -1.19 8.32 5.68
CA ASP A 104 -1.40 9.70 6.11
C ASP A 104 -2.89 9.97 6.33
N ALA A 105 -3.22 10.43 7.54
CA ALA A 105 -4.60 10.55 7.99
C ALA A 105 -5.42 11.59 7.21
N THR A 106 -4.79 12.57 6.57
CA THR A 106 -5.49 13.65 5.86
C THR A 106 -5.43 13.47 4.35
N SER A 107 -4.26 13.14 3.81
CA SER A 107 -4.05 13.02 2.36
C SER A 107 -4.38 11.64 1.80
N GLY A 108 -4.52 10.61 2.66
CA GLY A 108 -4.74 9.24 2.21
C GLY A 108 -3.52 8.61 1.52
N VAL A 109 -2.33 9.21 1.63
CA VAL A 109 -1.09 8.67 1.05
C VAL A 109 -0.62 7.45 1.85
N LEU A 110 -0.64 6.28 1.20
CA LEU A 110 -0.07 5.05 1.72
C LEU A 110 1.41 4.96 1.33
N ARG A 111 2.29 4.89 2.32
CA ARG A 111 3.74 4.82 2.11
C ARG A 111 4.39 3.65 2.84
N LEU A 112 5.55 3.25 2.31
CA LEU A 112 6.42 2.27 2.92
C LEU A 112 7.18 2.91 4.09
N VAL A 113 7.22 2.28 5.26
CA VAL A 113 7.97 2.76 6.43
C VAL A 113 8.99 1.76 6.97
N GLN A 114 9.03 0.55 6.43
CA GLN A 114 10.06 -0.46 6.67
C GLN A 114 10.55 -1.03 5.33
N PRO A 115 11.82 -1.44 5.21
CA PRO A 115 12.29 -2.12 4.01
C PRO A 115 11.49 -3.41 3.78
N LEU A 116 11.37 -3.79 2.51
CA LEU A 116 10.75 -5.03 2.10
C LEU A 116 11.84 -6.09 1.86
N ASP A 117 11.49 -7.36 2.09
CA ASP A 117 12.29 -8.49 1.66
C ASP A 117 11.35 -9.51 1.01
N TYR A 118 11.49 -9.69 -0.31
CA TYR A 118 10.65 -10.62 -1.05
C TYR A 118 10.80 -12.07 -0.55
N SER A 119 11.97 -12.41 0.00
CA SER A 119 12.24 -13.75 0.54
C SER A 119 11.56 -14.01 1.89
N GLU A 120 11.17 -12.96 2.61
CA GLU A 120 10.42 -13.08 3.88
C GLU A 120 8.90 -12.99 3.65
N VAL A 121 8.43 -11.93 2.97
CA VAL A 121 7.00 -11.67 2.77
C VAL A 121 6.74 -11.23 1.32
N LYS A 122 5.95 -12.04 0.60
CA LYS A 122 5.62 -11.79 -0.81
C LYS A 122 4.36 -10.94 -1.02
N GLU A 123 3.48 -10.91 -0.04
CA GLU A 123 2.20 -10.18 -0.13
C GLU A 123 1.77 -9.69 1.25
N TYR A 124 1.26 -8.46 1.31
CA TYR A 124 0.59 -7.89 2.48
C TYR A 124 -0.86 -7.58 2.17
N THR A 125 -1.73 -7.78 3.16
CA THR A 125 -3.13 -7.33 3.13
C THR A 125 -3.34 -6.29 4.21
N LEU A 126 -3.80 -5.10 3.82
CA LEU A 126 -4.12 -4.00 4.72
C LEU A 126 -5.64 -3.80 4.75
N LYS A 127 -6.21 -3.63 5.95
CA LYS A 127 -7.55 -3.08 6.11
C LYS A 127 -7.44 -1.59 6.38
N ILE A 128 -8.07 -0.81 5.53
CA ILE A 128 -8.08 0.65 5.57
C ILE A 128 -9.43 1.11 6.08
N GLN A 129 -9.43 2.12 6.94
CA GLN A 129 -10.64 2.81 7.38
C GLN A 129 -10.60 4.29 6.98
N ALA A 130 -11.77 4.82 6.64
CA ALA A 130 -12.05 6.25 6.52
C ALA A 130 -13.15 6.57 7.52
N SER A 131 -12.91 7.52 8.42
CA SER A 131 -13.84 7.94 9.46
C SER A 131 -14.17 9.41 9.26
N ASP A 132 -15.44 9.79 9.34
CA ASP A 132 -15.82 11.19 9.42
C ASP A 132 -15.50 11.78 10.80
N GLY A 133 -15.75 13.08 11.00
CA GLY A 133 -15.66 13.74 12.31
C GLY A 133 -16.98 13.81 13.07
N GLY A 134 -18.04 13.18 12.58
CA GLY A 134 -19.40 13.29 13.12
C GLY A 134 -19.54 12.73 14.54
N THR A 135 -20.69 12.99 15.17
CA THR A 135 -21.02 12.44 16.50
C THR A 135 -22.44 11.85 16.51
N PRO A 136 -22.60 10.51 16.41
CA PRO A 136 -21.56 9.50 16.31
C PRO A 136 -20.83 9.55 14.96
N SER A 137 -19.57 9.12 14.95
CA SER A 137 -18.79 9.04 13.71
C SER A 137 -19.16 7.80 12.91
N MET A 138 -19.22 7.92 11.58
CA MET A 138 -19.39 6.81 10.66
C MET A 138 -18.07 6.43 9.98
N VAL A 139 -17.93 5.13 9.68
CA VAL A 139 -16.68 4.53 9.19
C VAL A 139 -16.91 3.71 7.93
N GLY A 140 -16.23 4.10 6.86
CA GLY A 140 -16.04 3.31 5.65
C GLY A 140 -14.81 2.42 5.74
N SER A 141 -14.78 1.30 5.01
CA SER A 141 -13.64 0.38 4.98
C SER A 141 -13.32 -0.08 3.57
N ALA A 142 -12.04 -0.32 3.30
CA ALA A 142 -11.54 -0.94 2.07
C ALA A 142 -10.33 -1.83 2.36
N SER A 143 -9.99 -2.73 1.44
CA SER A 143 -8.79 -3.58 1.54
C SER A 143 -7.72 -3.15 0.54
N VAL A 144 -6.44 -3.23 0.90
CA VAL A 144 -5.32 -3.01 -0.02
C VAL A 144 -4.43 -4.25 -0.01
N VAL A 145 -4.21 -4.85 -1.18
CA VAL A 145 -3.25 -5.94 -1.35
C VAL A 145 -1.96 -5.39 -1.97
N VAL A 146 -0.86 -5.48 -1.23
CA VAL A 146 0.47 -5.06 -1.67
C VAL A 146 1.27 -6.29 -2.06
N VAL A 147 1.65 -6.40 -3.33
CA VAL A 147 2.43 -7.50 -3.87
C VAL A 147 3.89 -7.07 -3.96
N VAL A 148 4.77 -7.77 -3.25
CA VAL A 148 6.21 -7.53 -3.32
C VAL A 148 6.77 -8.22 -4.56
N LYS A 149 7.61 -7.50 -5.31
CA LYS A 149 8.28 -8.02 -6.51
C LYS A 149 9.76 -8.23 -6.23
N ASP A 150 10.19 -9.45 -6.54
CA ASP A 150 11.58 -9.89 -6.52
C ASP A 150 12.42 -9.12 -7.54
N VAL A 151 13.62 -8.73 -7.13
CA VAL A 151 14.62 -8.08 -8.00
C VAL A 151 15.93 -8.82 -7.84
N ASN A 152 16.73 -8.92 -8.91
CA ASN A 152 18.08 -9.45 -8.82
C ASN A 152 18.98 -8.47 -8.05
N ASN A 153 19.01 -8.59 -6.73
CA ASN A 153 19.71 -7.71 -5.80
C ASN A 153 20.60 -8.47 -4.80
N LYS A 154 20.59 -9.81 -4.81
CA LYS A 154 21.46 -10.67 -4.01
C LYS A 154 22.45 -11.38 -4.94
N PRO A 155 23.76 -11.35 -4.65
CA PRO A 155 24.74 -12.04 -5.49
C PRO A 155 24.66 -13.57 -5.31
N PRO A 156 25.11 -14.35 -6.31
CA PRO A 156 25.31 -15.78 -6.14
C PRO A 156 26.35 -16.09 -5.04
N GLU A 157 26.06 -17.08 -4.20
CA GLU A 157 26.91 -17.51 -3.09
C GLU A 157 27.41 -18.95 -3.31
N PHE A 158 28.70 -19.19 -3.07
CA PHE A 158 29.25 -20.54 -2.98
C PHE A 158 28.92 -21.15 -1.62
N ASN A 159 28.73 -22.47 -1.55
CA ASN A 159 28.46 -23.14 -0.27
C ASN A 159 29.69 -23.19 0.68
N GLN A 160 30.89 -22.89 0.17
CA GLN A 160 32.14 -22.80 0.93
C GLN A 160 33.00 -21.61 0.47
N GLU A 161 33.71 -20.98 1.41
CA GLU A 161 34.71 -19.94 1.10
C GLU A 161 35.99 -20.51 0.48
N MET A 162 36.32 -21.78 0.79
CA MET A 162 37.51 -22.46 0.30
C MET A 162 37.19 -23.93 0.03
N TYR A 163 37.60 -24.40 -1.14
CA TYR A 163 37.55 -25.81 -1.53
C TYR A 163 38.98 -26.34 -1.67
N GLU A 164 39.30 -27.41 -0.95
CA GLU A 164 40.58 -28.10 -1.06
C GLU A 164 40.34 -29.57 -1.43
N VAL A 165 41.02 -30.04 -2.48
CA VAL A 165 40.92 -31.43 -2.93
C VAL A 165 42.31 -31.92 -3.36
N SER A 166 42.67 -33.11 -2.91
CA SER A 166 43.89 -33.81 -3.33
C SER A 166 43.52 -34.95 -4.27
N VAL A 167 44.18 -35.02 -5.41
CA VAL A 167 44.00 -36.09 -6.40
C VAL A 167 45.31 -36.81 -6.66
N TYR A 168 45.25 -38.11 -6.91
CA TYR A 168 46.43 -38.88 -7.32
C TYR A 168 46.81 -38.56 -8.77
N GLU A 169 48.10 -38.61 -9.08
CA GLU A 169 48.62 -38.29 -10.43
C GLU A 169 48.08 -39.23 -11.53
N ASN A 170 47.67 -40.45 -11.15
CA ASN A 170 47.13 -41.45 -12.06
C ASN A 170 45.60 -41.36 -12.23
N LEU A 171 44.97 -40.27 -11.77
CA LEU A 171 43.54 -40.04 -11.97
C LEU A 171 43.20 -40.03 -13.47
N ALA A 172 42.23 -40.84 -13.86
CA ALA A 172 41.86 -41.01 -15.25
C ALA A 172 41.32 -39.71 -15.87
N SER A 173 41.61 -39.50 -17.15
CA SER A 173 41.07 -38.37 -17.91
C SER A 173 39.53 -38.39 -17.89
N GLY A 174 38.93 -37.24 -17.61
CA GLY A 174 37.47 -37.09 -17.51
C GLY A 174 36.88 -37.46 -16.14
N ALA A 175 37.71 -37.85 -15.17
CA ALA A 175 37.23 -38.07 -13.80
C ALA A 175 36.79 -36.75 -13.16
N SER A 176 35.62 -36.77 -12.50
CA SER A 176 35.14 -35.65 -11.70
C SER A 176 35.98 -35.51 -10.44
N ILE A 177 36.48 -34.30 -10.19
CA ILE A 177 37.35 -34.00 -9.04
C ILE A 177 36.55 -33.38 -7.89
N LEU A 178 35.67 -32.43 -8.20
CA LEU A 178 34.88 -31.68 -7.25
C LEU A 178 33.58 -31.21 -7.92
N LEU A 179 32.49 -31.26 -7.18
CA LEU A 179 31.24 -30.58 -7.55
C LEU A 179 31.17 -29.27 -6.76
N LEU A 180 31.11 -28.15 -7.48
CA LEU A 180 30.89 -26.83 -6.88
C LEU A 180 29.39 -26.55 -6.86
N GLU A 181 28.87 -26.19 -5.70
CA GLU A 181 27.47 -25.78 -5.54
C GLU A 181 27.42 -24.27 -5.33
N VAL A 182 26.66 -23.58 -6.18
CA VAL A 182 26.35 -22.14 -6.05
C VAL A 182 24.85 -22.00 -5.98
N THR A 183 24.41 -21.14 -5.08
CA THR A 183 23.02 -20.78 -4.92
C THR A 183 22.84 -19.29 -5.16
N ASP A 184 21.69 -18.91 -5.67
CA ASP A 184 21.26 -17.53 -5.76
C ASP A 184 19.88 -17.44 -5.11
N ARG A 185 19.69 -16.44 -4.26
CA ARG A 185 18.48 -16.29 -3.46
C ARG A 185 17.35 -15.64 -4.26
N ASP A 186 17.67 -14.97 -5.36
CA ASP A 186 16.70 -14.26 -6.17
C ASP A 186 15.97 -15.25 -7.09
N GLU A 187 14.64 -15.27 -7.00
CA GLU A 187 13.79 -16.16 -7.80
C GLU A 187 13.87 -15.84 -9.29
N VAL A 188 14.07 -14.57 -9.63
CA VAL A 188 14.20 -14.10 -11.02
C VAL A 188 15.39 -14.71 -11.77
N ILE A 189 16.46 -15.10 -11.07
CA ILE A 189 17.70 -15.62 -11.70
C ILE A 189 18.14 -17.00 -11.23
N ARG A 190 17.37 -17.67 -10.35
CA ARG A 190 17.70 -18.98 -9.75
C ARG A 190 18.23 -20.05 -10.74
N ASN A 191 17.85 -20.00 -12.02
CA ASN A 191 18.27 -20.97 -13.06
C ASN A 191 19.25 -20.42 -14.11
N HIS A 192 19.82 -19.23 -13.92
CA HIS A 192 20.68 -18.56 -14.89
C HIS A 192 22.06 -18.20 -14.31
N LEU A 193 22.74 -19.20 -13.73
CA LEU A 193 24.07 -19.06 -13.16
C LEU A 193 25.17 -19.46 -14.16
N TYR A 194 26.21 -18.63 -14.25
CA TYR A 194 27.38 -18.87 -15.11
C TYR A 194 28.63 -19.07 -14.25
N PHE A 195 29.46 -20.05 -14.64
CA PHE A 195 30.72 -20.36 -13.96
C PHE A 195 31.91 -20.10 -14.89
N ALA A 196 32.98 -19.55 -14.32
CA ALA A 196 34.28 -19.44 -14.98
C ALA A 196 35.38 -19.98 -14.04
N VAL A 197 36.24 -20.84 -14.56
CA VAL A 197 37.40 -21.37 -13.82
C VAL A 197 38.66 -20.70 -14.35
N PHE A 198 39.38 -20.01 -13.47
CA PHE A 198 40.67 -19.41 -13.78
C PHE A 198 41.78 -20.28 -13.17
N VAL A 199 42.65 -20.84 -14.02
CA VAL A 199 43.78 -21.67 -13.57
C VAL A 199 45.04 -20.81 -13.53
N PHE A 200 45.60 -20.64 -12.34
CA PHE A 200 46.89 -19.97 -12.14
C PHE A 200 47.97 -21.03 -11.88
N TYR A 201 48.86 -21.26 -12.84
CA TYR A 201 50.04 -22.11 -12.63
C TYR A 201 51.17 -21.29 -11.98
N TYR A 202 51.37 -21.42 -10.67
CA TYR A 202 52.65 -21.06 -10.07
C TYR A 202 53.64 -22.23 -10.24
N ILE A 203 54.48 -22.16 -11.27
CA ILE A 203 55.63 -23.06 -11.38
C ILE A 203 56.71 -22.55 -10.41
N VAL A 204 56.69 -23.02 -9.16
CA VAL A 204 57.85 -22.88 -8.28
C VAL A 204 58.88 -23.93 -8.73
N LYS A 205 59.80 -23.54 -9.62
CA LYS A 205 60.99 -24.33 -9.92
C LYS A 205 61.94 -24.27 -8.72
N THR A 206 61.79 -25.16 -7.76
CA THR A 206 62.86 -25.44 -6.79
C THR A 206 63.91 -26.31 -7.48
N LYS A 207 65.01 -25.68 -7.93
CA LYS A 207 66.25 -26.40 -8.24
C LYS A 207 66.79 -26.97 -6.93
N LEU A 208 66.66 -28.29 -6.73
CA LEU A 208 67.51 -29.00 -5.78
C LEU A 208 68.97 -28.89 -6.29
N LYS A 209 69.75 -27.98 -5.68
CA LYS A 209 71.21 -28.07 -5.75
C LYS A 209 71.63 -29.17 -4.78
N THR A 210 71.98 -30.33 -5.30
CA THR A 210 72.85 -31.25 -4.59
C THR A 210 74.26 -30.63 -4.59
N PHE A 211 74.79 -30.34 -3.40
CA PHE A 211 76.23 -30.17 -3.23
C PHE A 211 76.79 -31.54 -2.88
N GLY A 212 77.63 -32.07 -3.76
CA GLY A 212 78.54 -33.18 -3.45
C GLY A 212 79.77 -32.68 -2.71
#